data_AF-A0A538RUF4-F1
#
_entry.id   AF-A0A538RUF4-F1
#
_cell.length_a   1.000
_cell.length_b   1.000
_cell.length_c   1.000
_cell.angle_alpha   90.00
_cell.angle_beta   90.00
_cell.angle_gamma   90.00
#
_symmetry.space_group_name_H-M   'P 1'
#
loop_
_entity.id
_entity.type
_entity.pdbx_description
1 polymer ?
#
loop_
_entity_poly.entity_id
_entity_poly.type
_entity_poly.pdbx_seq_one_letter_code
_entity_poly.pdbx_strand_id
1 'polypeptide(L)'
;MTAMEFISTLEGVRPRGTGKWSAKCPAHDDTSPSLSVMEGDKGLLVRCFAGCSLTDITQKLGVHVKDLFFDALSADPQQRREAMGQRAQACAVRQAALDAEGRRVDALREADRLIQSARGISIDQWTDHKLHAELDRLGTAYAILDSEGES
;
A
#
# COMPACT_ATOMS: atom_id res chain seq x y z
N MET A 1 -10.63 14.73 16.42
CA MET A 1 -10.16 14.64 17.79
C MET A 1 -8.70 15.03 17.83
N THR A 2 -8.32 15.98 18.68
CA THR A 2 -6.92 16.33 18.90
C THR A 2 -6.20 15.23 19.70
N ALA A 3 -4.87 15.23 19.71
CA ALA A 3 -4.10 14.28 20.53
C ALA A 3 -4.50 14.36 22.01
N MET A 4 -4.64 15.56 22.55
CA MET A 4 -5.00 15.78 23.95
C MET A 4 -6.42 15.30 24.27
N GLU A 5 -7.38 15.51 23.38
CA GLU A 5 -8.75 14.99 23.53
C GLU A 5 -8.78 13.47 23.54
N PHE A 6 -7.98 12.81 22.69
CA PHE A 6 -7.91 11.36 22.69
C PHE A 6 -7.26 10.83 23.97
N ILE A 7 -6.15 11.44 24.39
CA ILE A 7 -5.42 11.04 25.59
C ILE A 7 -6.26 11.24 26.86
N SER A 8 -7.11 12.27 26.94
CA SER A 8 -7.96 12.50 28.10
C SER A 8 -9.05 11.44 28.31
N THR A 9 -9.34 10.63 27.28
CA THR A 9 -10.28 9.50 27.38
C THR A 9 -9.64 8.23 27.93
N LEU A 10 -8.32 8.20 28.11
CA LEU A 10 -7.55 7.02 28.49
C LEU A 10 -7.14 7.05 29.96
N GLU A 11 -6.98 5.86 30.54
CA GLU A 11 -6.50 5.69 31.91
C GLU A 11 -5.00 5.39 31.97
N GLY A 12 -4.37 5.74 33.09
CA GLY A 12 -2.95 5.40 33.34
C GLY A 12 -1.97 6.06 32.37
N VAL A 13 -2.34 7.20 31.80
CA VAL A 13 -1.54 7.96 30.84
C VAL A 13 -0.21 8.40 31.45
N ARG A 14 0.88 8.15 30.73
CA ARG A 14 2.23 8.63 31.05
C ARG A 14 2.90 9.19 29.79
N PRO A 15 3.46 10.41 29.83
CA PRO A 15 4.23 10.93 28.71
C PRO A 15 5.51 10.12 28.51
N ARG A 16 5.90 9.92 27.24
CA ARG A 16 7.12 9.22 26.82
C ARG A 16 8.05 10.10 25.98
N GLY A 17 7.68 11.35 25.76
CA GLY A 17 8.37 12.34 24.94
C GLY A 17 7.36 13.30 24.29
N THR A 18 7.84 14.27 23.51
CA THR A 18 6.98 15.18 22.76
C THR A 18 6.07 14.41 21.81
N GLY A 19 4.76 14.61 21.92
CA GLY A 19 3.76 13.94 21.08
C GLY A 19 3.63 12.43 21.32
N LYS A 20 4.12 11.89 22.43
CA LYS A 20 4.14 10.44 22.71
C LYS A 20 3.67 10.11 24.12
N TRP A 21 2.78 9.13 24.23
CA TRP A 21 2.20 8.68 25.50
C TRP A 21 2.11 7.16 25.54
N SER A 22 2.17 6.62 26.76
CA SER A 22 1.75 5.26 27.08
C SER A 22 0.53 5.31 27.98
N ALA A 23 -0.47 4.47 27.75
CA ALA A 23 -1.70 4.40 28.53
C ALA A 23 -2.14 2.94 28.72
N LYS A 24 -3.16 2.73 29.54
CA LYS A 24 -3.85 1.44 29.62
C LYS A 24 -4.75 1.25 28.40
N CYS A 25 -4.75 0.04 27.86
CA CYS A 25 -5.66 -0.31 26.77
C CYS A 25 -7.08 -0.50 27.32
N PRO A 26 -8.11 0.16 26.76
CA PRO A 26 -9.50 -0.04 27.18
C PRO A 26 -10.14 -1.32 26.60
N ALA A 27 -9.48 -1.97 25.63
CA ALA A 27 -10.00 -3.15 24.94
C ALA A 27 -9.75 -4.47 25.68
N HIS A 28 -8.84 -4.47 26.66
CA HIS A 28 -8.60 -5.61 27.54
C HIS A 28 -8.41 -5.13 28.98
N ASP A 29 -8.46 -6.04 29.94
CA ASP A 29 -8.18 -5.70 31.34
C ASP A 29 -6.67 -5.43 31.51
N ASP A 30 -6.29 -4.15 31.41
CA ASP A 30 -4.89 -3.74 31.34
C ASP A 30 -4.36 -3.26 32.69
N THR A 31 -3.57 -4.12 33.34
CA THR A 31 -2.96 -3.79 34.65
C THR A 31 -1.74 -2.87 34.51
N SER A 32 -1.01 -2.96 33.39
CA SER A 32 0.18 -2.16 33.09
C SER A 32 0.06 -1.47 31.74
N PRO A 33 0.38 -0.16 31.58
CA PRO A 33 0.20 0.57 30.33
C PRO A 33 0.77 -0.14 29.09
N SER A 34 -0.09 -0.79 28.31
CA SER A 34 0.27 -1.56 27.10
C SER A 34 -0.07 -0.85 25.80
N LEU A 35 -0.76 0.30 25.89
CA LEU A 35 -1.16 1.11 24.75
C LEU A 35 -0.12 2.22 24.51
N SER A 36 0.45 2.27 23.31
CA SER A 36 1.26 3.40 22.85
C SER A 36 0.43 4.29 21.96
N VAL A 37 0.48 5.59 22.23
CA VAL A 37 -0.17 6.65 21.44
C VAL A 37 0.89 7.65 21.02
N MET A 38 0.90 7.99 19.74
CA MET A 38 1.82 8.98 19.17
C MET A 38 1.08 9.91 18.21
N GLU A 39 1.38 11.19 18.31
CA GLU A 39 0.99 12.19 17.34
C GLU A 39 1.93 12.10 16.13
N GLY A 40 1.37 11.76 14.96
CA GLY A 40 2.08 11.74 13.68
C GLY A 40 1.48 12.73 12.70
N ASP A 41 2.13 12.94 11.56
CA ASP A 41 1.80 14.03 10.63
C ASP A 41 0.37 14.00 10.09
N LYS A 42 -0.21 12.80 9.93
CA LYS A 42 -1.54 12.59 9.36
C LYS A 42 -2.62 12.28 10.40
N GLY A 43 -2.23 12.05 11.65
CA GLY A 43 -3.13 11.54 12.68
C GLY A 43 -2.42 10.84 13.83
N LEU A 44 -3.24 10.30 14.74
CA LEU A 44 -2.79 9.56 15.90
C LEU A 44 -2.45 8.10 15.54
N LEU A 45 -1.23 7.70 15.87
CA LEU A 45 -0.78 6.31 15.81
C LEU A 45 -1.05 5.65 17.16
N VAL A 46 -1.95 4.67 17.15
CA VAL A 46 -2.38 3.94 18.34
C VAL A 46 -2.04 2.47 18.16
N ARG A 47 -1.27 1.90 19.10
CA ARG A 47 -0.87 0.49 19.07
C ARG A 47 -0.95 -0.11 20.46
N CYS A 48 -1.72 -1.19 20.60
CA CYS A 48 -1.67 -2.04 21.78
C CYS A 48 -0.64 -3.16 21.58
N PHE A 49 0.26 -3.34 22.54
CA PHE A 49 1.27 -4.42 22.49
C PHE A 49 0.73 -5.78 22.94
N ALA A 50 -0.47 -5.84 23.52
CA ALA A 50 -1.15 -7.09 23.88
C ALA A 50 -1.94 -7.72 22.71
N GLY A 51 -2.04 -7.04 21.55
CA GLY A 51 -2.67 -7.58 20.35
C GLY A 51 -4.11 -7.11 20.08
N CYS A 52 -4.66 -6.19 20.88
CA CYS A 52 -5.96 -5.58 20.58
C CYS A 52 -5.91 -4.81 19.25
N SER A 53 -6.98 -4.93 18.45
CA SER A 53 -7.08 -4.17 17.21
C SER A 53 -7.40 -2.70 17.49
N LEU A 54 -7.09 -1.83 16.52
CA LEU A 54 -7.47 -0.41 16.60
C LEU A 54 -8.99 -0.24 16.74
N THR A 55 -9.77 -1.12 16.10
CA THR A 55 -11.23 -1.12 16.16
C THR A 55 -11.72 -1.44 17.56
N ASP A 56 -11.15 -2.44 18.24
CA ASP A 56 -11.55 -2.80 19.61
C ASP A 56 -11.34 -1.63 20.58
N ILE A 57 -10.19 -0.96 20.45
CA ILE A 57 -9.82 0.21 21.27
C ILE A 57 -10.81 1.36 21.03
N THR A 58 -11.01 1.72 19.76
CA THR A 58 -11.86 2.85 19.38
C THR A 58 -13.34 2.60 19.72
N GLN A 59 -13.82 1.36 19.55
CA GLN A 59 -15.19 0.97 19.92
C GLN A 59 -15.44 1.08 21.42
N LYS A 60 -14.48 0.70 22.27
CA LYS A 60 -14.59 0.85 23.73
C LYS A 60 -14.63 2.31 24.18
N LEU A 61 -13.93 3.18 23.46
CA LEU A 61 -13.89 4.61 23.73
C LEU A 61 -15.06 5.38 23.09
N GLY A 62 -15.86 4.74 22.23
CA GLY A 62 -16.92 5.41 21.47
C GLY A 62 -16.39 6.40 20.42
N VAL A 63 -15.16 6.22 19.95
CA VAL A 63 -14.51 7.05 18.94
C VAL A 63 -14.52 6.30 17.60
N HIS A 64 -14.62 6.99 16.46
CA HIS A 64 -14.45 6.34 15.17
C HIS A 64 -13.00 6.37 14.71
N VAL A 65 -12.55 5.33 14.01
CA VAL A 65 -11.18 5.26 13.44
C VAL A 65 -10.85 6.48 12.58
N LYS A 66 -11.83 7.03 11.84
CA LYS A 66 -11.67 8.24 11.03
C LYS A 66 -11.29 9.48 11.86
N ASP A 67 -11.71 9.54 13.12
CA ASP A 67 -11.51 10.71 13.99
C ASP A 67 -10.06 10.83 14.48
N LEU A 68 -9.27 9.76 14.30
CA LEU A 68 -7.84 9.71 14.59
C LEU A 68 -7.00 10.40 13.50
N PHE A 69 -7.56 10.73 12.34
CA PHE A 69 -6.81 11.32 11.22
C PHE A 69 -7.06 12.82 11.08
N PHE A 70 -6.01 13.63 11.02
CA PHE A 70 -6.07 15.10 11.01
C PHE A 70 -6.72 15.68 9.76
N ASP A 71 -6.56 15.06 8.60
CA ASP A 71 -7.24 15.51 7.38
C ASP A 71 -8.77 15.38 7.48
N ALA A 72 -9.28 14.50 8.35
CA ALA A 72 -10.71 14.40 8.65
C ALA A 72 -11.19 15.48 9.64
N LEU A 73 -10.27 16.20 10.28
CA LEU A 73 -10.54 17.19 11.34
C LEU A 73 -10.58 18.63 10.87
N SER A 74 -10.20 18.93 9.63
CA SER A 74 -10.42 20.28 9.13
C SER A 74 -11.91 20.58 9.12
N ALA A 75 -12.32 21.60 9.87
CA ALA A 75 -13.70 22.09 9.88
C ALA A 75 -14.10 22.66 8.50
N ASP A 76 -13.12 23.12 7.72
CA ASP A 76 -13.30 23.67 6.39
C ASP A 76 -13.64 22.57 5.35
N PRO A 77 -14.84 22.59 4.74
CA PRO A 77 -15.21 21.65 3.68
C PRO A 77 -14.26 21.64 2.49
N GLN A 78 -13.63 22.78 2.16
CA GLN A 78 -12.74 22.89 1.02
C GLN A 78 -11.44 22.11 1.27
N GLN A 79 -10.81 22.31 2.43
CA GLN A 79 -9.60 21.57 2.82
C GLN A 79 -9.84 20.06 2.88
N ARG A 80 -10.99 19.60 3.38
CA ARG A 80 -11.33 18.17 3.37
C ARG A 80 -11.42 17.61 1.94
N ARG A 81 -12.03 18.36 1.02
CA ARG A 81 -12.15 17.97 -0.38
C ARG A 81 -10.78 17.91 -1.06
N GLU A 82 -9.92 18.89 -0.80
CA GLU A 82 -8.54 18.92 -1.31
C GLU A 82 -7.72 17.73 -0.79
N ALA A 83 -7.74 17.47 0.51
CA ALA A 83 -7.03 16.33 1.10
C ALA A 83 -7.56 14.98 0.55
N MET A 84 -8.87 14.84 0.37
CA MET A 84 -9.46 13.66 -0.27
C MET A 84 -8.99 13.52 -1.73
N GLY A 85 -8.94 14.61 -2.48
CA GLY A 85 -8.43 14.64 -3.86
C GLY A 85 -6.95 14.26 -3.95
N GLN A 86 -6.12 14.79 -3.06
CA GLN A 86 -4.69 14.43 -2.97
C GLN A 86 -4.49 12.94 -2.67
N ARG A 87 -5.27 12.38 -1.74
CA ARG A 87 -5.22 10.94 -1.42
C ARG A 87 -5.67 10.08 -2.58
N ALA A 88 -6.76 10.47 -3.26
CA ALA A 88 -7.25 9.76 -4.44
C ALA A 88 -6.20 9.78 -5.57
N GLN A 89 -5.58 10.93 -5.82
CA GLN A 89 -4.50 11.07 -6.80
C GLN A 89 -3.29 10.20 -6.44
N ALA A 90 -2.84 10.23 -5.18
CA ALA A 90 -1.72 9.41 -4.73
C ALA A 90 -2.01 7.90 -4.86
N CYS A 91 -3.23 7.48 -4.55
CA CYS A 91 -3.68 6.10 -4.75
C CYS A 91 -3.67 5.72 -6.23
N ALA A 92 -4.20 6.58 -7.10
CA ALA A 92 -4.24 6.37 -8.54
C ALA A 92 -2.84 6.26 -9.15
N VAL A 93 -1.91 7.13 -8.75
CA VAL A 93 -0.50 7.07 -9.20
C VAL A 93 0.16 5.77 -8.77
N ARG A 94 -0.02 5.36 -7.50
CA ARG A 94 0.51 4.09 -7.01
C ARG A 94 -0.06 2.90 -7.77
N GLN A 95 -1.38 2.89 -8.00
CA GLN A 95 -2.04 1.82 -8.73
C GLN A 95 -1.54 1.74 -10.18
N ALA A 96 -1.42 2.88 -10.86
CA ALA A 96 -0.91 2.93 -12.23
C ALA A 96 0.52 2.39 -12.35
N ALA A 97 1.38 2.66 -11.35
CA ALA A 97 2.73 2.11 -11.30
C ALA A 97 2.73 0.57 -11.12
N LEU A 98 1.88 0.05 -10.22
CA LEU A 98 1.71 -1.39 -10.04
C LEU A 98 1.17 -2.06 -11.30
N ASP A 99 0.20 -1.43 -11.98
CA ASP A 99 -0.38 -1.96 -13.22
C ASP A 99 0.64 -1.94 -14.36
N ALA A 100 1.50 -0.92 -14.43
CA ALA A 100 2.58 -0.85 -15.40
C ALA A 100 3.60 -1.97 -15.18
N GLU A 101 4.01 -2.19 -13.93
CA GLU A 101 4.88 -3.30 -13.58
C GLU A 101 4.23 -4.66 -13.89
N GLY A 102 2.95 -4.82 -13.58
CA GLY A 102 2.19 -6.04 -13.91
C GLY A 102 2.20 -6.33 -15.42
N ARG A 103 1.90 -5.31 -16.25
CA ARG A 103 1.95 -5.45 -17.72
C ARG A 103 3.34 -5.84 -18.22
N ARG A 104 4.40 -5.27 -17.64
CA ARG A 104 5.79 -5.59 -17.98
C ARG A 104 6.11 -7.04 -17.64
N VAL A 105 5.80 -7.50 -16.44
CA VAL A 105 5.98 -8.89 -16.02
C VAL A 105 5.22 -9.85 -16.95
N ASP A 106 3.99 -9.52 -17.34
CA ASP A 106 3.21 -10.35 -18.24
C ASP A 106 3.80 -10.38 -19.66
N ALA A 107 4.34 -9.26 -20.16
CA ALA A 107 5.04 -9.22 -21.44
C ALA A 107 6.29 -10.12 -21.44
N LEU A 108 7.09 -10.11 -20.37
CA LEU A 108 8.25 -10.98 -20.23
C LEU A 108 7.88 -12.47 -20.22
N ARG A 109 6.79 -12.81 -19.50
CA ARG A 109 6.27 -14.19 -19.49
C ARG A 109 5.83 -14.65 -20.86
N GLU A 110 5.15 -13.79 -21.61
CA GLU A 110 4.68 -14.12 -22.95
C GLU A 110 5.84 -14.26 -23.94
N ALA A 111 6.84 -13.37 -23.86
CA ALA A 111 8.07 -13.47 -24.63
C ALA A 111 8.80 -14.80 -24.38
N ASP A 112 8.98 -15.20 -23.10
CA ASP A 112 9.60 -16.49 -22.77
C ASP A 112 8.77 -17.66 -23.32
N ARG A 113 7.44 -17.66 -23.14
CA ARG A 113 6.58 -18.71 -23.72
C ARG A 113 6.75 -18.86 -25.23
N LEU A 114 6.78 -17.74 -25.97
CA LEU A 114 6.98 -17.75 -27.41
C LEU A 114 8.33 -18.38 -27.76
N ILE A 115 9.41 -17.93 -27.12
CA ILE A 115 10.76 -18.47 -27.33
C ILE A 115 10.81 -19.96 -27.02
N GLN A 116 10.25 -20.40 -25.88
CA GLN A 116 10.21 -21.82 -25.52
C GLN A 116 9.43 -22.65 -26.54
N SER A 117 8.29 -22.14 -27.02
CA SER A 117 7.46 -22.83 -27.99
C SER A 117 8.15 -23.05 -29.33
N ALA A 118 9.04 -22.13 -29.72
CA ALA A 118 9.79 -22.20 -30.97
C ALA A 118 11.00 -23.16 -30.92
N ARG A 119 11.39 -23.64 -29.74
CA ARG A 119 12.55 -24.55 -29.60
C ARG A 119 12.26 -25.89 -30.24
N GLY A 120 13.19 -26.34 -31.09
CA GLY A 120 13.13 -27.68 -31.70
C GLY A 120 12.09 -27.83 -32.82
N ILE A 121 11.49 -26.74 -33.28
CA ILE A 121 10.59 -26.76 -34.44
C ILE A 121 11.40 -27.04 -35.72
N SER A 122 10.97 -28.03 -36.50
CA SER A 122 11.48 -28.21 -37.87
C SER A 122 10.87 -27.17 -38.81
N ILE A 123 11.74 -26.56 -39.61
CA ILE A 123 11.41 -25.51 -40.59
C ILE A 123 11.46 -26.00 -42.03
N ASP A 124 11.70 -27.30 -42.25
CA ASP A 124 12.01 -27.86 -43.58
C ASP A 124 10.86 -27.71 -44.59
N GLN A 125 9.63 -27.54 -44.11
CA GLN A 125 8.42 -27.35 -44.92
C GLN A 125 7.85 -25.93 -44.86
N TRP A 126 8.61 -24.99 -44.31
CA TRP A 126 8.12 -23.61 -44.17
C TRP A 126 8.31 -22.85 -45.47
N THR A 127 7.35 -21.99 -45.79
CA THR A 127 7.52 -20.98 -46.83
C THR A 127 8.38 -19.84 -46.30
N ASP A 128 9.08 -19.12 -47.18
CA ASP A 128 9.88 -17.95 -46.81
C ASP A 128 9.06 -16.91 -46.02
N HIS A 129 7.81 -16.68 -46.42
CA HIS A 129 6.90 -15.80 -45.71
C HIS A 129 6.63 -16.27 -44.27
N LYS A 130 6.43 -17.57 -44.05
CA LYS A 130 6.20 -18.13 -42.71
C LYS A 130 7.46 -18.04 -41.85
N LEU A 131 8.62 -18.35 -42.43
CA LEU A 131 9.91 -18.23 -41.75
C LEU A 131 10.17 -16.79 -41.32
N HIS A 132 9.98 -15.83 -42.23
CA HIS A 132 10.17 -14.41 -41.94
C HIS A 132 9.24 -13.93 -40.82
N ALA A 133 7.95 -14.23 -40.92
CA ALA A 133 6.97 -13.85 -39.90
C ALA A 133 7.30 -14.42 -38.50
N GLU A 134 7.83 -15.64 -38.43
CA GLU A 134 8.21 -16.23 -37.14
C GLU A 134 9.50 -15.64 -36.59
N LEU A 135 10.49 -15.37 -37.44
CA LEU A 135 11.72 -14.68 -37.04
C LEU A 135 11.43 -13.29 -36.49
N ASP A 136 10.49 -12.55 -37.08
CA ASP A 136 10.08 -11.22 -36.57
C ASP A 136 9.43 -11.31 -35.19
N ARG A 137 8.57 -12.31 -34.96
CA ARG A 137 7.95 -12.56 -33.65
C ARG A 137 8.98 -12.91 -32.59
N LEU A 138 9.91 -13.80 -32.91
CA LEU A 138 10.99 -14.17 -32.00
C LEU A 138 11.91 -12.99 -31.73
N GLY A 139 12.26 -12.21 -32.75
CA GLY A 139 13.04 -10.98 -32.59
C GLY A 139 12.37 -9.99 -31.65
N THR A 140 11.06 -9.82 -31.76
CA THR A 140 10.27 -8.99 -30.83
C THR A 140 10.31 -9.53 -29.40
N ALA A 141 10.16 -10.86 -29.23
CA ALA A 141 10.22 -11.50 -27.91
C ALA A 141 11.60 -11.36 -27.25
N TYR A 142 12.68 -11.57 -28.01
CA TYR A 142 14.06 -11.38 -27.51
C TYR A 142 14.33 -9.91 -27.14
N ALA A 143 13.87 -8.95 -27.95
CA ALA A 143 14.02 -7.53 -27.62
C ALA A 143 13.33 -7.15 -26.30
N ILE A 144 12.18 -7.77 -25.99
CA ILE A 144 11.48 -7.59 -24.71
C ILE A 144 12.33 -8.12 -23.55
N LEU A 145 12.95 -9.30 -23.69
CA LEU A 145 13.82 -9.87 -22.64
C LEU A 145 15.12 -9.07 -22.45
N ASP A 146 15.74 -8.60 -23.54
CA ASP A 146 17.02 -7.87 -23.49
C ASP A 146 16.87 -6.51 -22.80
N SER A 147 15.70 -5.87 -22.92
CA SER A 147 15.41 -4.61 -22.23
C SER A 147 15.47 -4.70 -20.69
N GLU A 148 15.51 -5.91 -20.12
CA GLU A 148 15.68 -6.18 -18.68
C GLU A 148 17.14 -6.32 -18.24
N GLY A 149 18.04 -6.68 -19.16
CA GLY A 149 19.43 -6.97 -18.86
C GLY A 149 20.31 -5.73 -18.65
N GLU A 150 19.81 -4.55 -19.03
CA GLU A 150 20.55 -3.28 -19.06
C GLU A 150 20.16 -2.31 -17.92
N SER A 151 19.23 -2.68 -17.03
CA SER A 151 18.74 -1.86 -15.91
C SER A 151 19.31 -2.26 -14.55
#